data_AF-A0AAP1WEV0-F1
#
_entry.id   AF-A0AAP1WEV0-F1
#
_cell.length_a   1.000
_cell.length_b   1.000
_cell.length_c   1.000
_cell.angle_alpha   90.00
_cell.angle_beta   90.00
_cell.angle_gamma   90.00
#
_symmetry.space_group_name_H-M   'P 1'
#
loop_
_entity.id
_entity.type
_entity.pdbx_description
1 polymer ?
#
loop_
_entity_poly.entity_id
_entity_poly.type
_entity_poly.pdbx_seq_one_letter_code
_entity_poly.pdbx_strand_id
1 'polypeptide(L)' 'ELGNVVGRRGGEEGFNTFLQAWMKIQPLNVPGRRAMPQFHLSEGQVDDLAEFLKWSSKIDTNQWPPNKEG' A
#
# COMPACT_ATOMS: atom_id res chain seq x y z
N GLU A 1 8.13 5.66 1.65
CA GLU A 1 7.18 6.40 2.50
C GLU A 1 5.73 6.10 2.15
N LEU A 2 4.81 6.41 3.07
CA LEU A 2 3.36 6.18 2.88
C LEU A 2 2.68 7.28 2.06
N GLY A 3 3.19 8.52 2.12
CA GLY A 3 2.57 9.68 1.45
C GLY A 3 2.49 9.60 -0.07
N ASN A 4 3.24 8.70 -0.71
CA ASN A 4 3.25 8.53 -2.17
C ASN A 4 2.93 7.08 -2.62
N VAL A 5 2.55 6.20 -1.69
CA VAL A 5 2.39 4.77 -1.98
C VAL A 5 1.32 4.51 -3.04
N VAL A 6 0.24 5.30 -3.02
CA VAL A 6 -0.87 5.22 -3.96
C VAL A 6 -0.40 5.56 -5.37
N GLY A 7 0.26 6.69 -5.56
CA GLY A 7 0.81 7.09 -6.86
C GLY A 7 1.86 6.10 -7.40
N ARG A 8 2.63 5.46 -6.52
CA ARG A 8 3.63 4.45 -6.92
C ARG A 8 3.02 3.10 -7.31
N ARG A 9 1.87 2.72 -6.75
CA ARG A 9 1.32 1.36 -6.85
C ARG A 9 -0.08 1.33 -7.46
N GLY A 10 -0.19 1.76 -8.71
CA GLY A 10 -1.43 1.67 -9.49
C GLY A 10 -2.25 2.95 -9.53
N GLY A 11 -1.87 4.00 -8.80
CA GLY A 11 -2.59 5.27 -8.79
C GLY A 11 -3.98 5.15 -8.14
N GLU A 12 -4.76 6.22 -8.22
CA GLU A 12 -6.04 6.34 -7.51
C GLU A 12 -7.07 5.26 -7.91
N GLU A 13 -7.06 4.87 -9.18
CA GLU A 13 -7.97 3.85 -9.74
C GLU A 13 -7.49 2.41 -9.47
N GLY A 14 -6.18 2.18 -9.45
CA GLY A 14 -5.61 0.83 -9.37
C GLY A 14 -5.21 0.37 -7.97
N PHE A 15 -5.12 1.28 -7.00
CA PHE A 15 -4.49 0.99 -5.71
C PHE A 15 -5.24 -0.06 -4.88
N ASN A 16 -6.58 -0.07 -4.88
CA ASN A 16 -7.36 -1.05 -4.09
C ASN A 16 -7.11 -2.46 -4.62
N THR A 17 -7.20 -2.66 -5.93
CA THR A 17 -6.91 -3.94 -6.58
C THR A 17 -5.48 -4.40 -6.32
N PHE A 18 -4.52 -3.47 -6.38
CA PHE A 18 -3.13 -3.75 -6.01
C PHE A 18 -3.02 -4.22 -4.55
N LEU A 19 -3.64 -3.51 -3.60
CA LEU A 19 -3.54 -3.81 -2.17
C LEU A 19 -4.19 -5.17 -1.85
N GLN A 20 -5.33 -5.47 -2.48
CA GLN A 20 -6.00 -6.78 -2.38
C GLN A 20 -5.07 -7.92 -2.82
N ALA A 21 -4.44 -7.79 -3.99
CA ALA A 21 -3.49 -8.79 -4.47
C ALA A 21 -2.28 -8.88 -3.53
N TRP A 22 -1.72 -7.72 -3.13
CA TRP A 22 -0.54 -7.64 -2.27
C TRP A 22 -0.75 -8.35 -0.94
N MET A 23 -1.86 -8.11 -0.23
CA MET A 23 -2.12 -8.74 1.06
C MET A 23 -2.36 -10.24 0.96
N LYS A 24 -2.99 -10.71 -0.14
CA LYS A 24 -3.28 -12.14 -0.36
C LYS A 24 -2.03 -12.98 -0.65
N ILE A 25 -1.00 -12.41 -1.30
CA ILE A 25 0.21 -13.16 -1.69
C ILE A 25 1.31 -13.20 -0.63
N GLN A 26 1.12 -12.53 0.50
CA GLN A 26 2.08 -12.61 1.60
C GLN A 26 1.96 -13.95 2.34
N PRO A 27 3.08 -14.52 2.85
CA PRO A 27 4.47 -14.13 2.58
C PRO A 27 4.95 -14.58 1.19
N LEU A 28 5.89 -13.83 0.59
CA LEU A 28 6.44 -14.12 -0.74
C LEU A 28 7.39 -15.34 -0.79
N ASN A 29 7.80 -15.86 0.37
CA ASN A 29 8.65 -17.06 0.50
C ASN A 29 9.96 -17.07 -0.31
N VAL A 30 10.52 -15.89 -0.59
CA VAL A 30 11.86 -15.77 -1.22
C VAL A 30 12.94 -15.88 -0.14
N PRO A 31 13.86 -16.87 -0.22
CA PRO A 31 14.91 -17.05 0.79
C PRO A 31 15.77 -15.80 0.99
N GLY A 32 16.02 -15.42 2.24
CA GLY A 32 16.85 -14.26 2.61
C GLY A 32 16.18 -12.89 2.41
N ARG A 33 14.95 -12.83 1.88
CA ARG A 33 14.20 -11.57 1.72
C ARG A 33 13.46 -11.21 3.01
N ARG A 34 13.35 -9.91 3.33
CA ARG A 34 12.48 -9.41 4.41
C ARG A 34 11.04 -9.90 4.19
N ALA A 35 10.44 -10.47 5.22
CA ALA A 35 9.10 -11.06 5.16
C ALA A 35 8.06 -10.13 5.79
N MET A 36 6.91 -10.01 5.12
CA MET A 36 5.70 -9.45 5.69
C MET A 36 4.70 -10.60 5.92
N PRO A 37 4.04 -10.68 7.10
CA PRO A 37 3.11 -11.76 7.44
C PRO A 37 1.86 -11.83 6.54
N GLN A 38 1.20 -12.98 6.57
CA GLN A 38 -0.19 -13.11 6.14
C GLN A 38 -1.10 -12.70 7.31
N PHE A 39 -1.96 -11.71 7.09
CA PHE A 39 -2.82 -11.15 8.13
C PHE A 39 -4.25 -11.72 8.11
N HIS A 40 -4.60 -12.50 7.09
CA HIS A 40 -5.93 -13.10 6.92
C HIS A 40 -7.07 -12.07 7.02
N LEU A 41 -6.84 -10.88 6.45
CA LEU A 41 -7.83 -9.81 6.44
C LEU A 41 -8.98 -10.15 5.50
N SER A 42 -10.18 -9.71 5.86
CA SER A 42 -11.32 -9.71 4.95
C SER A 42 -11.15 -8.67 3.84
N GLU A 43 -11.87 -8.85 2.73
CA GLU A 43 -11.78 -7.91 1.59
C GLU A 43 -12.20 -6.49 2.00
N GLY A 44 -13.20 -6.35 2.86
CA GLY A 44 -13.63 -5.04 3.38
C GLY A 44 -12.54 -4.34 4.20
N GLN A 45 -11.86 -5.05 5.10
CA GLN A 45 -10.74 -4.48 5.87
C GLN A 45 -9.58 -4.03 4.98
N VAL A 46 -9.33 -4.75 3.88
CA VAL A 46 -8.29 -4.40 2.92
C VAL A 46 -8.68 -3.18 2.10
N ASP A 47 -9.97 -3.03 1.78
CA ASP A 47 -10.51 -1.84 1.11
C ASP A 47 -10.45 -0.60 2.02
N ASP A 48 -10.86 -0.74 3.29
CA ASP A 48 -10.76 0.32 4.30
C ASP A 48 -9.30 0.79 4.49
N LEU A 49 -8.35 -0.14 4.49
CA LEU A 49 -6.91 0.19 4.52
C LEU A 49 -6.46 0.92 3.26
N ALA A 50 -6.97 0.54 2.08
CA ALA A 50 -6.65 1.22 0.84
C ALA A 50 -7.14 2.68 0.89
N GLU A 51 -8.37 2.91 1.33
CA GLU A 51 -8.93 4.26 1.49
C GLU A 51 -8.17 5.10 2.53
N PHE A 52 -7.80 4.49 3.67
CA PHE A 52 -6.98 5.17 4.67
C PHE A 52 -5.63 5.65 4.09
N LEU A 53 -4.96 4.83 3.28
CA LEU A 53 -3.69 5.20 2.65
C LEU A 53 -3.86 6.23 1.53
N LYS A 54 -4.96 6.17 0.77
CA LYS A 54 -5.32 7.24 -0.19
C LYS A 54 -5.54 8.57 0.49
N TRP A 55 -6.31 8.58 1.57
CA TRP A 55 -6.53 9.78 2.36
C TRP A 55 -5.20 10.32 2.91
N SER A 56 -4.37 9.43 3.48
CA SER A 56 -3.06 9.80 4.03
C SER A 56 -2.13 10.42 2.98
N SER A 57 -2.18 9.93 1.73
CA SER A 57 -1.36 10.47 0.63
C SER A 57 -1.75 11.89 0.18
N LYS A 58 -2.92 12.39 0.60
CA LYS A 58 -3.43 13.73 0.24
C LYS A 58 -3.19 14.78 1.33
N ILE A 59 -2.58 14.41 2.44
CA ILE A 59 -2.20 15.36 3.49
C ILE A 59 -1.19 16.36 2.91
N ASP A 60 -1.33 17.64 3.23
CA ASP A 60 -0.27 18.62 2.98
C ASP A 60 0.89 18.35 3.95
N THR A 61 1.92 17.68 3.42
CA THR A 61 3.13 17.29 4.17
C THR A 61 4.31 18.25 3.90
N ASN A 62 4.02 19.50 3.48
CA ASN A 62 5.05 20.48 3.11
C ASN A 62 6.00 19.96 2.02
N GLN A 63 5.43 19.41 0.94
CA GLN A 63 6.16 18.88 -0.23
C GLN A 63 7.06 17.66 0.03
N TRP A 64 6.92 16.99 1.17
CA TRP A 64 7.58 15.71 1.42
C TRP A 64 6.68 14.54 0.99
N PRO A 65 7.22 13.43 0.44
CA PRO A 65 8.64 13.13 0.22
C PRO A 65 9.24 13.75 -1.05
N PRO A 66 10.58 13.90 -1.14
CA PRO A 66 11.23 14.54 -2.29
C PRO A 66 11.01 13.84 -3.64
N ASN A 67 10.67 12.55 -3.63
CA ASN A 67 10.45 11.75 -4.83
C ASN A 67 9.42 10.63 -4.61
N LYS A 68 9.12 9.88 -5.68
CA LYS A 68 8.11 8.81 -5.71
C LYS A 68 8.48 7.51 -4.98
N GLU A 69 9.74 7.30 -4.61
CA GLU A 69 10.14 6.13 -3.84
C GLU A 69 9.87 6.31 -2.35
N GLY A 70 9.69 7.56 -1.93
CA GLY A 70 9.47 7.92 -0.55
C GLY A 70 10.69 7.52 0.23
#